data_AF-A0A849S9F3-F1
#
_entry.id   AF-A0A849S9F3-F1
#
_cell.length_a   1.000
_cell.length_b   1.000
_cell.length_c   1.000
_cell.angle_alpha   90.00
_cell.angle_beta   90.00
_cell.angle_gamma   90.00
#
_symmetry.space_group_name_H-M   'P 1'
#
loop_
_entity.id
_entity.type
_entity.pdbx_description
1 polymer ?
#
loop_
_entity_poly.entity_id
_entity_poly.type
_entity_poly.pdbx_seq_one_letter_code
_entity_poly.pdbx_strand_id
1 'polypeptide(L)'
;MSDPQYPSYAQLCKFVAQTGRLPCLSDPIPAHHYAGWALPMIMEGHRILPDVPDRWGYHLRILQAQHLPDEPIPQIHFLSGPHPDALKHLHQWIRLAAHHQSTWTGMTNFIEWLAYALQVSQTPPRLDDAIQVELYQHVNLLEMVQHPYDYFGDIISEGLGNGPWANPNNFYPTPMEICRLMAAMTLPDITKVSLQKVKNLRTAKIADPAGSGTGRMLLLASNISLSLYGCEKDPLVRTVSLINGALYAPWLAFPIPDHILESDLPTDAATSDNATCTQALLAPGHLQAITSLNQPPCIATTLDEIDEHTMQLVLPGW
;
A
#
# COMPACT_ATOMS: atom_id res chain seq x y z
N MET A 1 6.65 22.15 11.68
CA MET A 1 8.13 22.18 11.75
C MET A 1 8.58 20.74 11.87
N SER A 2 9.43 20.25 10.97
CA SER A 2 9.95 18.88 11.02
C SER A 2 10.86 18.73 12.24
N ASP A 3 10.67 17.66 13.02
CA ASP A 3 11.61 17.28 14.07
C ASP A 3 12.96 16.95 13.40
N PRO A 4 14.08 17.61 13.77
CA PRO A 4 15.38 17.33 13.16
C PRO A 4 15.83 15.87 13.35
N GLN A 5 15.27 15.15 14.32
CA GLN A 5 15.55 13.73 14.55
C GLN A 5 14.80 12.81 13.59
N TYR A 6 13.63 13.23 13.08
CA TYR A 6 12.77 12.40 12.22
C TYR A 6 12.47 13.11 10.90
N PRO A 7 13.33 12.93 9.87
CA PRO A 7 13.13 13.58 8.59
C PRO A 7 11.91 13.05 7.84
N SER A 8 11.27 13.95 7.09
CA SER A 8 10.19 13.62 6.15
C SER A 8 10.67 12.82 4.94
N TYR A 9 9.73 12.21 4.22
CA TYR A 9 10.01 11.53 2.95
C TYR A 9 10.65 12.45 1.90
N ALA A 10 10.29 13.74 1.86
CA ALA A 10 10.95 14.69 0.96
C ALA A 10 12.46 14.83 1.27
N GLN A 11 12.84 14.74 2.54
CA GLN A 11 14.25 14.73 2.96
C GLN A 11 14.92 13.40 2.62
N LEU A 12 14.22 12.27 2.69
CA LEU A 12 14.71 10.99 2.18
C LEU A 12 15.00 11.07 0.68
N CYS A 13 14.05 11.56 -0.12
CA CYS A 13 14.25 11.75 -1.56
C CYS A 13 15.45 12.66 -1.85
N LYS A 14 15.62 13.73 -1.08
CA LYS A 14 16.79 14.62 -1.21
C LYS A 14 18.09 13.90 -0.88
N PHE A 15 18.13 13.10 0.18
CA PHE A 15 19.30 12.29 0.53
C PHE A 15 19.67 11.35 -0.62
N VAL A 16 18.70 10.62 -1.17
CA VAL A 16 18.92 9.70 -2.29
C VAL A 16 19.41 10.44 -3.53
N ALA A 17 18.81 11.58 -3.87
CA ALA A 17 19.22 12.39 -5.02
C ALA A 17 20.66 12.93 -4.88
N GLN A 18 21.13 13.19 -3.65
CA GLN A 18 22.47 13.71 -3.38
C GLN A 18 23.54 12.63 -3.29
N THR A 19 23.20 11.47 -2.76
CA THR A 19 24.17 10.39 -2.44
C THR A 19 24.13 9.23 -3.42
N GLY A 20 23.05 9.10 -4.19
CA GLY A 20 22.82 7.96 -5.09
C GLY A 20 22.44 6.65 -4.37
N ARG A 21 22.17 6.68 -3.05
CA ARG A 21 21.79 5.49 -2.27
C ARG A 21 20.75 5.81 -1.21
N LEU A 22 20.12 4.77 -0.65
CA LEU A 22 19.30 4.89 0.55
C LEU A 22 20.16 5.11 1.80
N PRO A 23 19.62 5.77 2.84
CA PRO A 23 20.30 5.85 4.13
C PRO A 23 20.46 4.46 4.74
N CYS A 24 21.52 4.28 5.54
CA CYS A 24 21.81 3.06 6.30
C CYS A 24 21.90 3.37 7.81
N LEU A 25 22.12 2.34 8.63
CA LEU A 25 22.19 2.51 10.10
C LEU A 25 23.39 3.32 10.58
N SER A 26 24.48 3.35 9.80
CA SER A 26 25.72 4.06 10.16
C SER A 26 25.76 5.52 9.70
N ASP A 27 24.74 5.98 8.97
CA ASP A 27 24.62 7.38 8.58
C ASP A 27 24.33 8.29 9.78
N PRO A 28 24.66 9.61 9.70
CA PRO A 28 24.39 10.56 10.78
C PRO A 28 22.92 10.62 11.20
N ILE A 29 22.01 10.38 10.25
CA ILE A 29 20.60 10.10 10.52
C ILE A 29 20.35 8.67 10.04
N PRO A 30 20.06 7.72 10.94
CA PRO A 30 19.79 6.34 10.58
C PRO A 30 18.60 6.19 9.64
N ALA A 31 18.65 5.14 8.81
CA ALA A 31 17.61 4.84 7.82
C ALA A 31 16.18 4.83 8.40
N HIS A 32 15.99 4.17 9.55
CA HIS A 32 14.67 4.00 10.18
C HIS A 32 14.07 5.29 10.71
N HIS A 33 14.84 6.39 10.79
CA HIS A 33 14.33 7.71 11.19
C HIS A 33 13.63 8.45 10.04
N TYR A 34 13.84 8.08 8.77
CA TYR A 34 13.20 8.74 7.65
C TYR A 34 11.78 8.23 7.41
N ALA A 35 10.78 9.10 7.36
CA ALA A 35 9.43 8.68 6.96
C ALA A 35 9.47 8.08 5.55
N GLY A 36 8.83 6.93 5.34
CA GLY A 36 8.78 6.24 4.05
C GLY A 36 10.04 5.47 3.65
N TRP A 37 10.98 5.21 4.57
CA TRP A 37 12.24 4.51 4.26
C TRP A 37 12.06 3.11 3.65
N ALA A 38 10.94 2.43 3.92
CA ALA A 38 10.65 1.09 3.41
C ALA A 38 9.92 1.10 2.06
N LEU A 39 9.38 2.24 1.60
CA LEU A 39 8.68 2.30 0.30
C LEU A 39 9.55 1.83 -0.89
N PRO A 40 10.82 2.24 -1.01
CA PRO A 40 11.69 1.77 -2.08
C PRO A 40 11.85 0.25 -2.09
N MET A 41 11.88 -0.40 -0.92
CA MET A 41 11.91 -1.87 -0.80
C MET A 41 10.64 -2.48 -1.42
N ILE A 42 9.46 -1.95 -1.07
CA ILE A 42 8.19 -2.44 -1.63
C ILE A 42 8.14 -2.23 -3.15
N MET A 43 8.45 -1.03 -3.62
CA MET A 43 8.46 -0.69 -5.05
C MET A 43 9.39 -1.63 -5.83
N GLU A 44 10.59 -1.88 -5.31
CA GLU A 44 11.55 -2.78 -5.94
C GLU A 44 11.06 -4.23 -5.90
N GLY A 45 10.47 -4.67 -4.78
CA GLY A 45 9.86 -5.99 -4.65
C GLY A 45 8.82 -6.28 -5.74
N HIS A 46 7.96 -5.31 -6.03
CA HIS A 46 6.99 -5.40 -7.13
C HIS A 46 7.64 -5.50 -8.53
N ARG A 47 8.86 -4.98 -8.68
CA ARG A 47 9.60 -4.96 -9.95
C ARG A 47 10.38 -6.26 -10.19
N ILE A 48 10.94 -6.87 -9.14
CA ILE A 48 11.91 -7.97 -9.26
C ILE A 48 11.41 -9.33 -8.81
N LEU A 49 10.41 -9.39 -7.91
CA LEU A 49 9.96 -10.67 -7.40
C LEU A 49 9.18 -11.42 -8.47
N PRO A 50 9.45 -12.73 -8.67
CA PRO A 50 8.68 -13.53 -9.60
C PRO A 50 7.22 -13.60 -9.16
N ASP A 51 6.32 -13.63 -10.14
CA ASP A 51 4.87 -13.75 -9.94
C ASP A 51 4.21 -12.64 -9.11
N VAL A 52 4.94 -11.57 -8.77
CA VAL A 52 4.39 -10.36 -8.15
C VAL A 52 4.06 -9.35 -9.26
N PRO A 53 2.79 -8.90 -9.37
CA PRO A 53 2.41 -7.88 -10.35
C PRO A 53 2.99 -6.51 -9.99
N ASP A 54 3.58 -5.82 -10.97
CA ASP A 54 4.21 -4.50 -10.80
C ASP A 54 3.18 -3.35 -10.67
N ARG A 55 2.43 -3.35 -9.57
CA ARG A 55 1.42 -2.31 -9.28
C ARG A 55 2.03 -0.98 -8.88
N TRP A 56 3.19 -0.99 -8.23
CA TRP A 56 3.92 0.23 -7.90
C TRP A 56 4.50 0.88 -9.15
N GLY A 57 5.15 0.14 -10.03
CA GLY A 57 5.63 0.67 -11.32
C GLY A 57 4.48 1.13 -12.22
N TYR A 58 3.33 0.46 -12.18
CA TYR A 58 2.11 0.94 -12.84
C TYR A 58 1.63 2.30 -12.28
N HIS A 59 1.53 2.43 -10.97
CA HIS A 59 1.12 3.67 -10.30
C HIS A 59 2.09 4.83 -10.57
N LEU A 60 3.40 4.58 -10.46
CA LEU A 60 4.43 5.58 -10.74
C LEU A 60 4.42 6.03 -12.20
N ARG A 61 4.17 5.12 -13.17
CA ARG A 61 4.03 5.49 -14.59
C ARG A 61 2.82 6.38 -14.83
N ILE A 62 1.68 6.13 -14.17
CA ILE A 62 0.51 7.02 -14.25
C ILE A 62 0.87 8.43 -13.77
N LEU A 63 1.49 8.52 -12.60
CA LEU A 63 1.88 9.80 -12.02
C LEU A 63 2.93 10.53 -12.88
N GLN A 64 3.89 9.79 -13.45
CA GLN A 64 4.92 10.38 -14.31
C GLN A 64 4.34 10.85 -15.66
N ALA A 65 3.45 10.06 -16.26
CA ALA A 65 2.88 10.35 -17.57
C ALA A 65 1.72 11.36 -17.51
N GLN A 66 1.13 11.57 -16.33
CA GLN A 66 -0.08 12.39 -16.13
C GLN A 66 -1.29 11.94 -16.98
N HIS A 67 -1.34 10.65 -17.32
CA HIS A 67 -2.45 10.00 -18.02
C HIS A 67 -2.46 8.50 -17.68
N LEU A 68 -3.57 7.81 -17.94
CA LEU A 68 -3.63 6.37 -17.75
C LEU A 68 -2.92 5.63 -18.91
N PRO A 69 -2.12 4.58 -18.64
CA PRO A 69 -1.58 3.75 -19.70
C PRO A 69 -2.70 2.89 -20.32
N ASP A 70 -2.55 2.49 -21.58
CA ASP A 70 -3.53 1.65 -22.28
C ASP A 70 -3.61 0.22 -21.72
N GLU A 71 -2.56 -0.24 -21.05
CA GLU A 71 -2.49 -1.58 -20.46
C GLU A 71 -3.42 -1.72 -19.22
N PRO A 72 -3.91 -2.93 -18.93
CA PRO A 72 -4.80 -3.16 -17.78
C PRO A 72 -4.08 -2.94 -16.45
N ILE A 73 -4.87 -2.77 -15.38
CA ILE A 73 -4.32 -2.78 -14.01
C ILE A 73 -3.65 -4.15 -13.78
N PRO A 74 -2.41 -4.21 -13.25
CA PRO A 74 -1.79 -5.48 -12.89
C PRO A 74 -2.63 -6.23 -11.85
N GLN A 75 -2.98 -7.48 -12.15
CA GLN A 75 -3.95 -8.26 -11.37
C GLN A 75 -3.26 -9.01 -10.23
N ILE A 76 -3.73 -8.85 -9.00
CA ILE A 76 -3.29 -9.64 -7.84
C ILE A 76 -4.33 -10.71 -7.51
N HIS A 77 -3.87 -11.94 -7.31
CA HIS A 77 -4.64 -12.99 -6.68
C HIS A 77 -4.35 -13.05 -5.18
N PHE A 78 -5.21 -12.41 -4.38
CA PHE A 78 -5.11 -12.50 -2.91
C PHE A 78 -5.41 -13.93 -2.43
N LEU A 79 -4.64 -14.41 -1.45
CA LEU A 79 -4.84 -15.73 -0.84
C LEU A 79 -6.17 -15.82 -0.08
N SER A 80 -6.71 -17.03 0.09
CA SER A 80 -7.92 -17.26 0.89
C SER A 80 -7.67 -17.17 2.41
N GLY A 81 -6.41 -17.34 2.82
CA GLY A 81 -5.95 -17.30 4.21
C GLY A 81 -4.46 -16.95 4.26
N PRO A 82 -3.90 -16.72 5.46
CA PRO A 82 -2.52 -16.27 5.63
C PRO A 82 -1.52 -17.35 5.22
N HIS A 83 -0.42 -16.94 4.56
CA HIS A 83 0.72 -17.82 4.36
C HIS A 83 1.39 -18.14 5.72
N PRO A 84 1.67 -19.42 6.04
CA PRO A 84 2.12 -19.82 7.38
C PRO A 84 3.41 -19.14 7.83
N ASP A 85 4.41 -19.04 6.95
CA ASP A 85 5.70 -18.45 7.30
C ASP A 85 5.59 -16.93 7.49
N ALA A 86 4.84 -16.25 6.63
CA ALA A 86 4.62 -14.81 6.71
C ALA A 86 3.90 -14.45 8.02
N LEU A 87 2.89 -15.24 8.39
CA LEU A 87 2.19 -15.07 9.65
C LEU A 87 3.10 -15.32 10.86
N LYS A 88 3.95 -16.36 10.80
CA LYS A 88 4.91 -16.67 11.85
C LYS A 88 5.93 -15.56 12.04
N HIS A 89 6.52 -15.03 10.98
CA HIS A 89 7.46 -13.90 11.06
C HIS A 89 6.77 -12.63 11.55
N LEU A 90 5.55 -12.35 11.08
CA LEU A 90 4.75 -11.24 11.58
C LEU A 90 4.51 -11.31 13.10
N HIS A 91 4.20 -12.50 13.63
CA HIS A 91 4.11 -12.70 15.08
C HIS A 91 5.45 -12.45 15.80
N GLN A 92 6.59 -12.80 15.18
CA GLN A 92 7.91 -12.52 15.75
C GLN A 92 8.20 -11.02 15.78
N TRP A 93 7.91 -10.29 14.70
CA TRP A 93 8.09 -8.84 14.63
C TRP A 93 7.20 -8.09 15.63
N ILE A 94 5.95 -8.54 15.82
CA ILE A 94 5.06 -7.97 16.83
C ILE A 94 5.57 -8.21 18.25
N ARG A 95 6.12 -9.40 18.54
CA ARG A 95 6.74 -9.69 19.84
C ARG A 95 7.99 -8.83 20.09
N LEU A 96 8.77 -8.58 19.05
CA LEU A 96 9.92 -7.68 19.10
C LEU A 96 9.47 -6.25 19.47
N ALA A 97 8.43 -5.74 18.79
CA ALA A 97 7.86 -4.43 19.05
C ALA A 97 7.15 -4.30 20.41
N ALA A 98 6.81 -5.42 21.06
CA ALA A 98 6.18 -5.41 22.37
C ALA A 98 7.17 -5.07 23.49
N HIS A 99 8.45 -5.45 23.40
CA HIS A 99 9.52 -5.18 24.37
C HIS A 99 9.06 -4.97 25.84
N HIS A 100 8.80 -6.07 26.55
CA HIS A 100 8.27 -6.11 27.93
C HIS A 100 6.85 -5.52 28.15
N GLN A 101 6.16 -5.08 27.11
CA GLN A 101 4.77 -4.64 27.14
C GLN A 101 3.82 -5.77 26.70
N SER A 102 2.52 -5.49 26.74
CA SER A 102 1.50 -6.43 26.26
C SER A 102 1.60 -6.65 24.75
N THR A 103 1.17 -7.81 24.26
CA THR A 103 1.18 -8.12 22.83
C THR A 103 0.30 -7.16 22.02
N TRP A 104 -0.81 -6.66 22.60
CA TRP A 104 -1.65 -5.65 21.97
C TRP A 104 -0.90 -4.33 21.76
N THR A 105 -0.14 -3.90 22.78
CA THR A 105 0.71 -2.71 22.68
C THR A 105 1.80 -2.93 21.64
N GLY A 106 2.46 -4.10 21.63
CA GLY A 106 3.45 -4.44 20.60
C GLY A 106 2.87 -4.42 19.20
N MET A 107 1.66 -4.93 18.99
CA MET A 107 0.99 -4.88 17.69
C MET A 107 0.69 -3.44 17.26
N THR A 108 0.19 -2.61 18.18
CA THR A 108 -0.10 -1.20 17.91
C THR A 108 1.19 -0.46 17.54
N ASN A 109 2.25 -0.62 18.33
CA ASN A 109 3.55 -0.02 18.07
C ASN A 109 4.13 -0.48 16.71
N PHE A 110 3.99 -1.77 16.39
CA PHE A 110 4.45 -2.33 15.12
C PHE A 110 3.69 -1.74 13.93
N ILE A 111 2.36 -1.62 14.03
CA ILE A 111 1.52 -1.00 13.00
C ILE A 111 1.89 0.48 12.83
N GLU A 112 2.13 1.22 13.91
CA GLU A 112 2.58 2.62 13.84
C GLU A 112 3.95 2.74 13.18
N TRP A 113 4.89 1.85 13.51
CA TRP A 113 6.21 1.79 12.91
C TRP A 113 6.14 1.47 11.42
N LEU A 114 5.31 0.52 11.01
CA LEU A 114 5.06 0.22 9.59
C LEU A 114 4.40 1.38 8.86
N ALA A 115 3.41 2.04 9.48
CA ALA A 115 2.76 3.19 8.88
C ALA A 115 3.76 4.32 8.60
N TYR A 116 4.70 4.55 9.51
CA TYR A 116 5.80 5.49 9.30
C TYR A 116 6.77 5.02 8.22
N ALA A 117 7.22 3.76 8.29
CA ALA A 117 8.15 3.16 7.33
C ALA A 117 7.61 3.17 5.89
N LEU A 118 6.29 3.03 5.72
CA LEU A 118 5.60 3.01 4.43
C LEU A 118 5.01 4.38 4.05
N GLN A 119 5.33 5.48 4.75
CA GLN A 119 4.83 6.83 4.46
C GLN A 119 3.31 7.00 4.57
N VAL A 120 2.60 6.02 5.15
CA VAL A 120 1.17 6.11 5.47
C VAL A 120 0.92 7.10 6.61
N SER A 121 1.88 7.24 7.52
CA SER A 121 1.87 8.20 8.63
C SER A 121 3.11 9.09 8.58
N GLN A 122 2.95 10.37 8.93
CA GLN A 122 4.07 11.29 9.18
C GLN A 122 4.51 11.30 10.65
N THR A 123 3.75 10.65 11.53
CA THR A 123 4.02 10.61 12.96
C THR A 123 5.10 9.56 13.22
N PRO A 124 6.26 9.95 13.79
CA PRO A 124 7.29 8.99 14.18
C PRO A 124 6.75 7.96 15.18
N PRO A 125 7.19 6.70 15.10
CA PRO A 125 6.74 5.65 16.01
C PRO A 125 7.23 5.90 17.44
N ARG A 126 6.37 5.56 18.41
CA ARG A 126 6.69 5.67 19.85
C ARG A 126 7.40 4.42 20.35
N LEU A 127 8.56 4.13 19.76
CA LEU A 127 9.40 2.99 20.10
C LEU A 127 10.79 3.45 20.50
N ASP A 128 11.40 2.76 21.46
CA ASP A 128 12.80 2.99 21.81
C ASP A 128 13.68 2.71 20.59
N ASP A 129 14.72 3.54 20.40
CA ASP A 129 15.55 3.49 19.19
C ASP A 129 16.21 2.11 18.98
N ALA A 130 16.62 1.45 20.07
CA ALA A 130 17.17 0.09 20.01
C ALA A 130 16.18 -0.93 19.41
N ILE A 131 14.89 -0.84 19.77
CA ILE A 131 13.85 -1.71 19.20
C ILE A 131 13.63 -1.37 17.72
N GLN A 132 13.68 -0.09 17.35
CA GLN A 132 13.55 0.32 15.95
C GLN A 132 14.70 -0.20 15.09
N VAL A 133 15.93 -0.20 15.61
CA VAL A 133 17.10 -0.81 14.95
C VAL A 133 16.90 -2.32 14.77
N GLU A 134 16.45 -3.04 15.81
CA GLU A 134 16.18 -4.47 15.70
C GLU A 134 15.07 -4.75 14.68
N LEU A 135 13.98 -3.98 14.70
CA LEU A 135 12.90 -4.10 13.70
C LEU A 135 13.41 -3.85 12.28
N TYR A 136 14.20 -2.79 12.07
CA TYR A 136 14.78 -2.47 10.77
C TYR A 136 15.65 -3.62 10.24
N GLN A 137 16.38 -4.33 11.11
CA GLN A 137 17.25 -5.44 10.72
C GLN A 137 16.51 -6.75 10.43
N HIS A 138 15.33 -6.97 11.04
CA HIS A 138 14.64 -8.27 10.99
C HIS A 138 13.35 -8.28 10.17
N VAL A 139 12.71 -7.13 9.96
CA VAL A 139 11.45 -7.05 9.23
C VAL A 139 11.70 -7.16 7.73
N ASN A 140 11.08 -8.14 7.08
CA ASN A 140 11.10 -8.32 5.64
C ASN A 140 9.69 -8.27 5.07
N LEU A 141 9.25 -7.08 4.65
CA LEU A 141 7.91 -6.88 4.10
C LEU A 141 7.70 -7.55 2.74
N LEU A 142 8.77 -7.93 2.04
CA LEU A 142 8.67 -8.60 0.74
C LEU A 142 7.99 -9.96 0.81
N GLU A 143 8.05 -10.65 1.96
CA GLU A 143 7.33 -11.90 2.18
C GLU A 143 5.81 -11.69 2.10
N MET A 144 5.32 -10.58 2.66
CA MET A 144 3.91 -10.21 2.57
C MET A 144 3.51 -9.83 1.15
N VAL A 145 4.40 -9.18 0.39
CA VAL A 145 4.20 -8.83 -1.03
C VAL A 145 4.12 -10.08 -1.90
N GLN A 146 5.01 -11.06 -1.67
CA GLN A 146 5.04 -12.33 -2.38
C GLN A 146 3.83 -13.22 -2.09
N HIS A 147 3.25 -13.08 -0.89
CA HIS A 147 2.08 -13.83 -0.45
C HIS A 147 0.92 -12.88 -0.10
N PRO A 148 0.28 -12.25 -1.10
CA PRO A 148 -0.64 -11.15 -0.88
C PRO A 148 -1.89 -11.61 -0.12
N TYR A 149 -2.07 -11.07 1.09
CA TYR A 149 -3.20 -11.35 1.96
C TYR A 149 -3.33 -10.25 3.02
N ASP A 150 -4.52 -10.11 3.61
CA ASP A 150 -4.72 -9.21 4.74
C ASP A 150 -4.43 -9.92 6.07
N TYR A 151 -3.14 -10.01 6.40
CA TYR A 151 -2.65 -10.65 7.64
C TYR A 151 -3.09 -9.90 8.89
N PHE A 152 -3.06 -8.56 8.85
CA PHE A 152 -3.40 -7.73 10.00
C PHE A 152 -4.88 -7.84 10.37
N GLY A 153 -5.77 -8.02 9.39
CA GLY A 153 -7.19 -8.28 9.66
C GLY A 153 -7.38 -9.48 10.59
N ASP A 154 -6.73 -10.60 10.28
CA ASP A 154 -6.84 -11.81 11.11
C ASP A 154 -6.25 -11.57 12.50
N ILE A 155 -5.01 -11.06 12.57
CA ILE A 155 -4.30 -10.84 13.84
C ILE A 155 -5.07 -9.89 14.78
N ILE A 156 -5.63 -8.80 14.25
CA ILE A 156 -6.41 -7.85 15.05
C ILE A 156 -7.69 -8.52 15.58
N SER A 157 -8.33 -9.35 14.75
CA SER A 157 -9.61 -9.97 15.09
C SER A 157 -9.51 -11.14 16.06
N GLU A 158 -8.46 -11.96 15.90
CA GLU A 158 -8.15 -13.07 16.80
C GLU A 158 -7.71 -12.51 18.16
N GLY A 159 -6.98 -11.40 18.14
CA GLY A 159 -6.33 -10.87 19.32
C GLY A 159 -5.16 -11.76 19.74
N LEU A 160 -3.96 -11.20 19.85
CA LEU A 160 -2.76 -11.97 20.20
C LEU A 160 -2.69 -12.42 21.68
N GLY A 161 -3.83 -12.61 22.34
CA GLY A 161 -3.92 -13.02 23.75
C GLY A 161 -5.17 -13.84 24.04
N ASN A 162 -5.23 -14.48 25.22
CA ASN A 162 -6.38 -15.26 25.66
C ASN A 162 -7.22 -14.42 26.65
N GLY A 163 -8.45 -14.03 26.27
CA GLY A 163 -9.41 -13.39 27.19
C GLY A 163 -10.32 -12.34 26.54
N PRO A 164 -11.26 -11.74 27.30
CA PRO A 164 -12.21 -10.74 26.80
C PRO A 164 -11.57 -9.44 26.30
N TRP A 165 -10.27 -9.23 26.58
CA TRP A 165 -9.47 -8.10 26.10
C TRP A 165 -8.60 -8.45 24.89
N ALA A 166 -8.73 -9.65 24.32
CA ALA A 166 -7.95 -10.07 23.15
C ALA A 166 -8.31 -9.25 21.91
N ASN A 167 -9.60 -8.96 21.70
CA ASN A 167 -10.12 -8.10 20.64
C ASN A 167 -10.91 -6.92 21.27
N PRO A 168 -10.20 -5.92 21.84
CA PRO A 168 -10.84 -4.82 22.56
C PRO A 168 -11.72 -3.94 21.64
N ASN A 169 -11.51 -4.02 20.33
CA ASN A 169 -12.20 -3.18 19.35
C ASN A 169 -13.45 -3.86 18.76
N ASN A 170 -13.73 -5.12 19.13
CA ASN A 170 -14.77 -5.96 18.53
C ASN A 170 -14.71 -5.94 17.00
N PHE A 171 -13.49 -5.96 16.45
CA PHE A 171 -13.24 -5.93 15.03
C PHE A 171 -13.26 -7.36 14.46
N TYR A 172 -14.08 -7.59 13.43
CA TYR A 172 -14.18 -8.88 12.76
C TYR A 172 -14.11 -8.64 11.25
N PRO A 173 -12.99 -8.96 10.58
CA PRO A 173 -12.88 -8.79 9.15
C PRO A 173 -13.76 -9.83 8.47
N THR A 174 -14.47 -9.40 7.43
CA THR A 174 -15.11 -10.34 6.53
C THR A 174 -14.05 -11.30 5.96
N PRO A 175 -14.23 -12.62 6.01
CA PRO A 175 -13.25 -13.57 5.45
C PRO A 175 -12.99 -13.28 3.97
N MET A 176 -11.74 -13.44 3.51
CA MET A 176 -11.34 -13.06 2.15
C MET A 176 -12.22 -13.72 1.07
N GLU A 177 -12.61 -14.98 1.24
CA GLU A 177 -13.49 -15.68 0.29
C GLU A 177 -14.92 -15.13 0.25
N ILE A 178 -15.44 -14.64 1.38
CA ILE A 178 -16.74 -13.97 1.40
C ILE A 178 -16.62 -12.61 0.71
N CYS A 179 -15.54 -11.87 0.94
CA CYS A 179 -15.26 -10.65 0.19
C CYS A 179 -15.14 -10.93 -1.32
N ARG A 180 -14.48 -12.02 -1.71
CA ARG A 180 -14.34 -12.42 -3.13
C ARG A 180 -15.69 -12.70 -3.76
N LEU A 181 -16.56 -13.43 -3.06
CA LEU A 181 -17.93 -13.67 -3.50
C LEU A 181 -18.70 -12.35 -3.66
N MET A 182 -18.67 -11.48 -2.64
CA MET A 182 -19.35 -10.18 -2.68
C MET A 182 -18.84 -9.30 -3.83
N ALA A 183 -17.52 -9.24 -4.04
CA ALA A 183 -16.91 -8.52 -5.15
C ALA A 183 -17.36 -9.10 -6.50
N ALA A 184 -17.39 -10.42 -6.67
CA ALA A 184 -17.84 -11.07 -7.90
C ALA A 184 -19.34 -10.84 -8.19
N MET A 185 -20.17 -10.64 -7.16
CA MET A 185 -21.59 -10.31 -7.30
C MET A 185 -21.84 -8.84 -7.65
N THR A 186 -20.93 -7.95 -7.28
CA THR A 186 -21.13 -6.48 -7.36
C THR A 186 -20.29 -5.79 -8.43
N LEU A 187 -19.15 -6.39 -8.80
CA LEU A 187 -18.21 -5.84 -9.76
C LEU A 187 -18.17 -6.72 -11.02
N PRO A 188 -18.06 -6.13 -12.23
CA PRO A 188 -17.98 -6.91 -13.45
C PRO A 188 -16.71 -7.77 -13.53
N ASP A 189 -16.86 -8.98 -14.07
CA ASP A 189 -15.72 -9.80 -14.47
C ASP A 189 -15.02 -9.15 -15.67
N ILE A 190 -13.84 -8.55 -15.45
CA ILE A 190 -13.09 -7.82 -16.47
C ILE A 190 -12.68 -8.71 -17.67
N THR A 191 -12.66 -10.03 -17.49
CA THR A 191 -12.34 -10.98 -18.57
C THR A 191 -13.52 -11.24 -19.51
N LYS A 192 -14.73 -10.80 -19.14
CA LYS A 192 -15.99 -11.05 -19.87
C LYS A 192 -16.65 -9.80 -20.43
N VAL A 193 -15.99 -8.64 -20.33
CA VAL A 193 -16.52 -7.36 -20.82
C VAL A 193 -15.63 -6.79 -21.93
N SER A 194 -16.17 -5.85 -22.71
CA SER A 194 -15.42 -5.20 -23.78
C SER A 194 -14.24 -4.39 -23.23
N LEU A 195 -13.19 -4.22 -24.04
CA LEU A 195 -12.02 -3.42 -23.68
C LEU A 195 -12.41 -1.98 -23.28
N GLN A 196 -13.38 -1.38 -23.96
CA GLN A 196 -13.89 -0.06 -23.61
C GLN A 196 -14.52 -0.04 -22.22
N LYS A 197 -15.27 -1.10 -21.85
CA LYS A 197 -15.86 -1.20 -20.52
C LYS A 197 -14.77 -1.38 -19.46
N VAL A 198 -13.72 -2.15 -19.73
CA VAL A 198 -12.55 -2.25 -18.83
C VAL A 198 -11.91 -0.89 -18.60
N LYS A 199 -11.67 -0.11 -19.67
CA LYS A 199 -11.13 1.26 -19.56
C LYS A 199 -11.99 2.14 -18.65
N ASN A 200 -13.31 2.14 -18.83
CA ASN A 200 -14.22 2.91 -18.00
C ASN A 200 -14.30 2.43 -16.54
N LEU A 201 -14.10 1.12 -16.28
CA LEU A 201 -14.12 0.56 -14.92
C LEU A 201 -12.89 0.97 -14.11
N ARG A 202 -11.75 1.23 -14.76
CA ARG A 202 -10.49 1.65 -14.09
C ARG A 202 -10.62 2.96 -13.34
N THR A 203 -11.55 3.82 -13.74
CA THR A 203 -11.82 5.14 -13.12
C THR A 203 -13.15 5.17 -12.37
N ALA A 204 -13.87 4.04 -12.32
CA ALA A 204 -15.14 3.95 -11.61
C ALA A 204 -14.91 4.10 -10.11
N LYS A 205 -15.64 5.00 -9.45
CA LYS A 205 -15.54 5.19 -7.99
C LYS A 205 -16.17 4.00 -7.28
N ILE A 206 -15.36 3.21 -6.57
CA ILE A 206 -15.83 2.06 -5.77
C ILE A 206 -15.67 2.41 -4.30
N ALA A 207 -16.75 2.26 -3.54
CA ALA A 207 -16.77 2.56 -2.13
C ALA A 207 -17.13 1.32 -1.29
N ASP A 208 -16.49 1.18 -0.13
CA ASP A 208 -16.93 0.31 0.97
C ASP A 208 -17.39 1.18 2.15
N PRO A 209 -18.69 1.56 2.19
CA PRO A 209 -19.22 2.55 3.12
C PRO A 209 -19.69 1.95 4.46
N ALA A 210 -19.57 0.63 4.66
CA ALA A 210 -20.12 -0.06 5.83
C ALA A 210 -19.05 -0.41 6.89
N GLY A 211 -17.99 0.41 6.99
CA GLY A 211 -16.81 0.06 7.77
C GLY A 211 -15.87 -0.80 6.93
N SER A 212 -14.99 -0.19 6.15
CA SER A 212 -14.07 -0.89 5.25
C SER A 212 -13.11 -1.84 5.96
N GLY A 213 -13.02 -1.73 7.30
CA GLY A 213 -12.09 -2.50 8.10
C GLY A 213 -10.67 -2.30 7.61
N THR A 214 -9.91 -3.40 7.58
CA THR A 214 -8.56 -3.49 7.01
C THR A 214 -8.54 -3.50 5.48
N GLY A 215 -9.69 -3.32 4.82
CA GLY A 215 -9.77 -3.04 3.39
C GLY A 215 -9.87 -4.25 2.46
N ARG A 216 -10.22 -5.46 2.94
CA ARG A 216 -10.29 -6.68 2.09
C ARG A 216 -11.15 -6.52 0.83
N MET A 217 -12.32 -5.89 0.95
CA MET A 217 -13.17 -5.57 -0.20
C MET A 217 -12.49 -4.58 -1.15
N LEU A 218 -11.81 -3.56 -0.64
CA LEU A 218 -11.08 -2.57 -1.43
C LEU A 218 -9.86 -3.18 -2.12
N LEU A 219 -9.16 -4.12 -1.48
CA LEU A 219 -8.08 -4.89 -2.07
C LEU A 219 -8.58 -5.70 -3.27
N LEU A 220 -9.73 -6.37 -3.17
CA LEU A 220 -10.32 -7.06 -4.31
C LEU A 220 -10.78 -6.10 -5.40
N ALA A 221 -11.43 -4.99 -5.03
CA ALA A 221 -11.87 -3.95 -5.95
C ALA A 221 -10.70 -3.25 -6.68
N SER A 222 -9.51 -3.24 -6.07
CA SER A 222 -8.30 -2.66 -6.68
C SER A 222 -7.88 -3.36 -7.97
N ASN A 223 -8.29 -4.62 -8.20
CA ASN A 223 -8.09 -5.29 -9.49
C ASN A 223 -8.89 -4.63 -10.63
N ILE A 224 -9.90 -3.82 -10.31
CA ILE A 224 -10.88 -3.29 -11.28
C ILE A 224 -10.79 -1.77 -11.37
N SER A 225 -10.60 -1.08 -10.25
CA SER A 225 -10.58 0.39 -10.20
C SER A 225 -9.37 0.96 -9.44
N LEU A 226 -8.95 2.13 -9.90
CA LEU A 226 -7.95 3.01 -9.28
C LEU A 226 -8.56 3.99 -8.27
N SER A 227 -9.90 4.12 -8.24
CA SER A 227 -10.63 5.09 -7.41
C SER A 227 -11.40 4.37 -6.30
N LEU A 228 -10.72 4.16 -5.18
CA LEU A 228 -11.20 3.37 -4.06
C LEU A 228 -11.47 4.26 -2.83
N TYR A 229 -12.62 4.06 -2.20
CA TYR A 229 -13.04 4.84 -1.03
C TYR A 229 -13.50 3.90 0.08
N GLY A 230 -13.03 4.13 1.30
CA GLY A 230 -13.46 3.41 2.49
C GLY A 230 -13.79 4.36 3.62
N CYS A 231 -14.70 3.96 4.50
CA CYS A 231 -14.88 4.62 5.79
C CYS A 231 -14.51 3.65 6.91
N GLU A 232 -13.75 4.11 7.90
CA GLU A 232 -13.43 3.30 9.07
C GLU A 232 -13.32 4.21 10.30
N LYS A 233 -14.04 3.83 11.35
CA LYS A 233 -14.12 4.57 12.61
C LYS A 233 -12.85 4.34 13.45
N ASP A 234 -12.31 3.14 13.43
CA ASP A 234 -11.16 2.74 14.23
C ASP A 234 -9.87 3.22 13.54
N PRO A 235 -9.10 4.13 14.16
CA PRO A 235 -7.88 4.65 13.54
C PRO A 235 -6.81 3.59 13.26
N LEU A 236 -6.70 2.56 14.10
CA LEU A 236 -5.72 1.48 13.92
C LEU A 236 -6.09 0.66 12.70
N VAL A 237 -7.35 0.24 12.62
CA VAL A 237 -7.87 -0.56 11.49
C VAL A 237 -7.82 0.22 10.19
N ARG A 238 -8.14 1.52 10.21
CA ARG A 238 -7.98 2.42 9.07
C ARG A 238 -6.52 2.52 8.60
N THR A 239 -5.59 2.64 9.55
CA THR A 239 -4.15 2.69 9.26
C THR A 239 -3.69 1.40 8.59
N VAL A 240 -4.17 0.25 9.07
CA VAL A 240 -3.91 -1.05 8.45
C VAL A 240 -4.46 -1.14 7.03
N SER A 241 -5.66 -0.61 6.77
CA SER A 241 -6.22 -0.53 5.41
C SER A 241 -5.29 0.21 4.43
N LEU A 242 -4.68 1.30 4.90
CA LEU A 242 -3.69 2.05 4.13
C LEU A 242 -2.34 1.33 4.02
N ILE A 243 -1.89 0.61 5.06
CA ILE A 243 -0.70 -0.26 4.97
C ILE A 243 -0.91 -1.34 3.90
N ASN A 244 -2.07 -2.01 3.91
CA ASN A 244 -2.46 -2.97 2.88
C ASN A 244 -2.49 -2.31 1.50
N GLY A 245 -2.96 -1.05 1.40
CA GLY A 245 -2.84 -0.25 0.18
C GLY A 245 -1.39 -0.05 -0.25
N ALA A 246 -0.49 0.37 0.64
CA ALA A 246 0.91 0.56 0.32
C ALA A 246 1.61 -0.74 -0.10
N LEU A 247 1.21 -1.90 0.46
CA LEU A 247 1.76 -3.20 0.10
C LEU A 247 1.21 -3.76 -1.21
N TYR A 248 -0.07 -3.52 -1.53
CA TYR A 248 -0.75 -4.28 -2.58
C TYR A 248 -1.49 -3.44 -3.61
N ALA A 249 -1.90 -2.22 -3.28
CA ALA A 249 -2.74 -1.37 -4.13
C ALA A 249 -2.38 0.10 -3.88
N PRO A 250 -1.26 0.60 -4.44
CA PRO A 250 -0.72 1.92 -4.07
C PRO A 250 -1.71 3.06 -4.25
N TRP A 251 -2.63 2.99 -5.21
CA TRP A 251 -3.70 3.99 -5.38
C TRP A 251 -4.75 4.03 -4.25
N LEU A 252 -4.79 3.02 -3.37
CA LEU A 252 -5.59 3.07 -2.14
C LEU A 252 -4.92 3.92 -1.05
N ALA A 253 -3.60 3.81 -0.91
CA ALA A 253 -2.83 4.55 0.09
C ALA A 253 -2.35 5.93 -0.39
N PHE A 254 -2.07 6.03 -1.69
CA PHE A 254 -1.55 7.19 -2.40
C PHE A 254 -2.44 7.45 -3.62
N PRO A 255 -3.62 8.06 -3.43
CA PRO A 255 -4.59 8.25 -4.50
C PRO A 255 -4.03 8.97 -5.71
N ILE A 256 -4.41 8.51 -6.90
CA ILE A 256 -4.12 9.21 -8.15
C ILE A 256 -5.01 10.45 -8.22
N PRO A 257 -4.47 11.64 -8.55
CA PRO A 257 -5.26 12.86 -8.71
C PRO A 257 -6.42 12.71 -9.71
N ASP A 258 -7.57 13.30 -9.38
CA ASP A 258 -8.78 13.22 -10.21
C ASP A 258 -8.54 13.72 -11.64
N HIS A 259 -7.71 14.75 -11.84
CA HIS A 259 -7.43 15.28 -13.18
C HIS A 259 -6.73 14.28 -14.11
N ILE A 260 -6.02 13.27 -13.57
CA ILE A 260 -5.42 12.18 -14.36
C ILE A 260 -6.44 11.08 -14.62
N LEU A 261 -7.36 10.85 -13.68
CA LEU A 261 -8.41 9.83 -13.84
C LEU A 261 -9.53 10.31 -14.77
N GLU A 262 -9.74 11.61 -14.86
CA GLU A 262 -10.76 12.24 -15.70
C GLU A 262 -10.25 12.61 -17.09
N SER A 263 -8.93 12.65 -17.33
CA SER A 263 -8.35 13.03 -18.63
C SER A 263 -8.70 12.08 -19.77
N ASP A 264 -9.00 10.82 -19.45
CA ASP A 264 -9.36 9.78 -20.42
C ASP A 264 -10.88 9.56 -20.53
N LEU A 265 -11.69 10.33 -19.80
CA LEU A 265 -13.12 10.35 -20.06
C LEU A 265 -13.35 11.06 -21.40
N PRO A 266 -14.08 10.42 -22.35
CA PRO A 266 -14.54 11.14 -23.53
C PRO A 266 -15.21 12.43 -23.05
N THR A 267 -14.78 13.57 -23.58
CA THR A 267 -15.50 14.82 -23.41
C THR A 267 -16.88 14.59 -24.01
N ASP A 268 -17.90 14.34 -23.19
CA ASP A 268 -19.20 13.84 -23.65
C ASP A 268 -19.75 14.68 -24.80
N ALA A 269 -19.75 14.08 -25.99
CA ALA A 269 -20.93 14.10 -26.82
C ALA A 269 -22.04 13.44 -26.01
N ALA A 270 -23.02 14.24 -25.60
CA ALA A 270 -24.21 13.81 -24.90
C ALA A 270 -24.86 12.60 -25.59
N THR A 271 -24.81 11.44 -24.97
CA THR A 271 -25.84 10.41 -25.14
C THR A 271 -26.05 9.70 -23.80
N SER A 272 -27.23 9.97 -23.26
CA SER A 272 -27.86 9.27 -22.16
C SER A 272 -27.84 7.76 -22.38
N ASP A 273 -27.33 7.02 -21.40
CA ASP A 273 -27.98 5.78 -20.98
C ASP A 273 -27.78 5.59 -19.47
N ASN A 274 -28.92 5.51 -18.79
CA ASN A 274 -29.06 5.50 -17.34
C ASN A 274 -28.40 4.26 -16.71
N ALA A 275 -27.47 4.48 -15.79
CA ALA A 275 -27.25 3.60 -14.64
C ALA A 275 -27.12 4.46 -13.38
N THR A 276 -28.25 4.76 -12.77
CA THR A 276 -28.37 5.36 -11.45
C THR A 276 -27.70 4.51 -10.38
N CYS A 277 -26.70 5.05 -9.69
CA CYS A 277 -26.53 4.83 -8.25
C CYS A 277 -25.85 6.06 -7.61
N THR A 278 -26.72 6.93 -7.09
CA THR A 278 -26.49 7.89 -5.99
C THR A 278 -25.43 8.99 -6.18
N GLN A 279 -25.85 10.08 -6.82
CA GLN A 279 -25.36 11.42 -6.51
C GLN A 279 -25.88 11.86 -5.14
N ALA A 280 -24.99 12.37 -4.26
CA ALA A 280 -25.32 13.45 -3.33
C ALA A 280 -24.05 14.05 -2.68
N LEU A 281 -23.88 15.38 -2.88
CA LEU A 281 -23.20 16.36 -1.99
C LEU A 281 -21.65 16.26 -1.96
N LEU A 282 -20.83 17.24 -2.38
CA LEU A 282 -20.88 18.70 -2.22
C LEU A 282 -20.04 19.42 -3.31
N ALA A 283 -20.39 20.69 -3.57
CA ALA A 283 -19.81 21.62 -4.55
C ALA A 283 -18.47 22.25 -4.09
N PRO A 284 -17.70 22.91 -5.00
CA PRO A 284 -16.25 23.10 -4.91
C PRO A 284 -15.79 24.45 -4.35
N GLY A 285 -14.55 24.49 -3.84
CA GLY A 285 -13.86 25.72 -3.44
C GLY A 285 -12.34 25.60 -3.39
N HIS A 286 -11.69 26.27 -4.35
CA HIS A 286 -10.29 26.74 -4.41
C HIS A 286 -9.13 25.80 -4.80
N LEU A 287 -8.64 26.06 -6.03
CA LEU A 287 -7.37 25.70 -6.64
C LEU A 287 -6.20 26.61 -6.17
N GLN A 288 -4.98 26.13 -6.45
CA GLN A 288 -3.63 26.76 -6.55
C GLN A 288 -2.68 26.28 -5.45
N ALA A 289 -1.44 25.83 -5.70
CA ALA A 289 -0.54 25.75 -6.85
C ALA A 289 0.41 24.54 -6.59
N ILE A 290 1.09 23.92 -7.56
CA ILE A 290 2.43 24.30 -8.03
C ILE A 290 2.77 23.39 -9.21
N THR A 291 3.01 24.03 -10.36
CA THR A 291 3.76 23.50 -11.49
C THR A 291 5.26 23.69 -11.23
N SER A 292 6.04 22.62 -11.31
CA SER A 292 7.38 22.58 -11.94
C SER A 292 8.11 21.32 -11.51
N LEU A 293 8.51 20.51 -12.50
CA LEU A 293 9.79 19.79 -12.63
C LEU A 293 9.62 18.70 -13.70
N ASN A 294 9.57 19.16 -14.95
CA ASN A 294 9.84 18.32 -16.12
C ASN A 294 11.35 18.16 -16.25
N GLN A 295 11.87 16.94 -16.10
CA GLN A 295 12.82 16.30 -17.05
C GLN A 295 13.26 14.90 -16.56
N PRO A 296 13.34 13.88 -17.45
CA PRO A 296 13.73 12.51 -17.10
C PRO A 296 15.22 12.24 -17.39
N PRO A 297 15.85 11.22 -16.78
CA PRO A 297 17.04 10.60 -17.34
C PRO A 297 16.80 9.17 -17.85
N CYS A 298 17.52 8.86 -18.92
CA CYS A 298 17.45 7.70 -19.79
C CYS A 298 17.90 6.36 -19.15
N ILE A 299 17.31 5.28 -19.66
CA ILE A 299 17.65 3.87 -19.40
C ILE A 299 18.78 3.44 -20.35
N ALA A 300 19.73 2.64 -19.86
CA ALA A 300 20.61 1.82 -20.68
C ALA A 300 20.39 0.33 -20.35
N THR A 301 20.08 -0.40 -21.41
CA THR A 301 19.86 -1.84 -21.57
C THR A 301 21.15 -2.65 -21.38
N THR A 302 21.07 -3.82 -20.73
CA THR A 302 21.21 -5.17 -21.35
C THR A 302 21.08 -6.25 -20.27
N LEU A 303 20.14 -7.16 -20.50
CA LEU A 303 19.97 -8.44 -19.80
C LEU A 303 20.86 -9.46 -20.50
N ASP A 304 21.70 -10.18 -19.75
CA ASP A 304 22.04 -11.58 -20.02
C ASP A 304 22.73 -12.19 -18.77
N GLU A 305 22.39 -13.45 -18.50
CA GLU A 305 22.92 -14.38 -17.47
C GLU A 305 22.30 -14.27 -16.05
N ILE A 306 21.27 -15.11 -15.81
CA ILE A 306 20.69 -15.39 -14.49
C ILE A 306 21.15 -16.80 -14.06
N ASP A 307 21.97 -16.87 -13.00
CA ASP A 307 22.41 -18.11 -12.36
C ASP A 307 21.64 -18.35 -11.04
N GLU A 308 21.43 -19.62 -10.68
CA GLU A 308 20.56 -20.13 -9.60
C GLU A 308 21.02 -19.79 -8.16
N HIS A 309 22.02 -18.91 -8.00
CA HIS A 309 22.39 -18.29 -6.72
C HIS A 309 21.78 -16.89 -6.48
N THR A 310 20.90 -16.43 -7.38
CA THR A 310 20.25 -15.10 -7.36
C THR A 310 18.95 -15.09 -6.55
N MET A 311 18.99 -15.56 -5.30
CA MET A 311 17.95 -15.28 -4.29
C MET A 311 18.51 -14.61 -3.03
N GLN A 312 19.67 -13.96 -3.16
CA GLN A 312 20.10 -12.92 -2.24
C GLN A 312 19.96 -11.59 -2.96
N LEU A 313 18.91 -10.84 -2.58
CA LEU A 313 18.60 -9.48 -3.00
C LEU A 313 19.88 -8.62 -2.99
N VAL A 314 20.39 -8.30 -4.17
CA VAL A 314 21.51 -7.37 -4.36
C VAL A 314 20.98 -5.95 -4.16
N LEU A 315 20.97 -5.49 -2.90
CA LEU A 315 20.98 -4.06 -2.59
C LEU A 315 22.41 -3.54 -2.87
N PRO A 316 22.59 -2.43 -3.61
CA PRO A 316 23.92 -1.92 -3.89
C PRO A 316 24.57 -1.38 -2.62
N GLY A 317 25.59 -2.12 -2.15
CA GLY A 317 26.62 -1.66 -1.21
C GLY A 317 26.28 -1.82 0.28
N TRP A 318 26.95 -2.80 0.89
CA TRP A 318 27.24 -2.84 2.32
C TRP A 318 28.06 -1.61 2.76
#